data_AF-A0A2U3DVB5-F1
#
_entry.id   AF-A0A2U3DVB5-F1
#
_cell.length_a   1.000
_cell.length_b   1.000
_cell.length_c   1.000
_cell.angle_alpha   90.00
_cell.angle_beta   90.00
_cell.angle_gamma   90.00
#
_symmetry.space_group_name_H-M   'P 1'
#
loop_
_entity.id
_entity.type
_entity.pdbx_description
1 polymer ?
#
loop_
_entity_poly.entity_id
_entity_poly.type
_entity_poly.pdbx_seq_one_letter_code
_entity_poly.pdbx_strand_id
1 'polypeptide(L)'
;MTSRPQPPPGRRQLAPAIIQRVLSASVTVDKEVVSSIGKGVLVFAAVAPGDTEKEVNTIASKVLKMKLWDDESGGRWKKSVTDIGGEVLCVSQFTLLARTKKGTKPDFHGAMNPEEASRLYHYFVQKVKDDYVEDRVKDGKFQAMMEVALVNDGPGRASSRAAWPACALVVSRDVPTWSQVAAEAIQKLDLDFIIPAISWIQGFLRSLKFVCTEFKAVGGDDINPMISLLNIAFSSMFRPSTHWSGMRVTPPQQQSHVQPGSTAILLQPTTLSESRCLADAFRSALVKRRNSAMAASEAAAPRVGSPVPQDSTCMKTFPESSFFKERPASELPSPAEIRALNAESGDMRAESFGRPSPVIVPSLGLFVKYGADVTVAEMETQIRMRELLQGQVPIPEVFGWAEDGGQTFIYMSLVSGDTLQARWGSMSESEREAVCQKLRPMVNAWRTLPQEGGEPYVGSLGQRPLNDIILSDRPNFAGPFFGEDAVQQFQDACGIAIDENVPVVFTHADICPPNILLTPGPDPKVAAVIDWGQAGWYPSYWENCKARLVQALPYQFDPLLQEEWHVKYVPMIMDTVDEQK
;
A
#
# COMPACT_ATOMS: atom_id res chain seq x y z
N MET A 1 -8.80 -28.89 51.06
CA MET A 1 -8.24 -27.59 50.59
C MET A 1 -6.75 -27.78 50.39
N THR A 2 -6.31 -28.02 49.16
CA THR A 2 -4.88 -28.02 48.81
C THR A 2 -4.75 -27.28 47.48
N SER A 3 -4.20 -26.06 47.59
CA SER A 3 -3.99 -25.12 46.49
C SER A 3 -3.01 -25.70 45.47
N ARG A 4 -3.38 -25.66 44.19
CA ARG A 4 -2.47 -25.97 43.07
C ARG A 4 -1.26 -25.01 43.10
N PRO A 5 -0.04 -25.47 42.77
CA PRO A 5 1.11 -24.59 42.66
C PRO A 5 0.93 -23.61 41.49
N GLN A 6 1.24 -22.34 41.73
CA GLN A 6 1.30 -21.30 40.69
C GLN A 6 2.46 -21.58 39.72
N PRO A 7 2.29 -21.37 38.40
CA PRO A 7 3.35 -21.53 37.42
C PRO A 7 4.48 -20.48 37.61
N PRO A 8 5.72 -20.77 37.17
CA PRO A 8 6.84 -19.84 37.29
C PRO A 8 6.57 -18.52 36.53
N PRO A 9 7.12 -17.38 36.97
CA PRO A 9 6.82 -16.08 36.37
C PRO A 9 7.40 -16.02 34.94
N GLY A 10 6.55 -16.19 33.94
CA GLY A 10 6.85 -15.81 32.56
C GLY A 10 7.15 -14.31 32.50
N ARG A 11 8.03 -13.88 31.57
CA ARG A 11 8.34 -12.46 31.34
C ARG A 11 7.03 -11.67 31.19
N ARG A 12 6.82 -10.69 32.10
CA ARG A 12 5.58 -9.91 32.22
C ARG A 12 5.28 -9.10 30.95
N GLN A 13 4.02 -9.13 30.54
CA GLN A 13 3.47 -8.43 29.39
C GLN A 13 3.24 -6.95 29.78
N LEU A 14 3.71 -6.00 28.95
CA LEU A 14 3.49 -4.56 29.15
C LEU A 14 2.06 -4.18 28.73
N ALA A 15 1.46 -3.19 29.40
CA ALA A 15 0.30 -2.42 28.92
C ALA A 15 0.44 -2.04 27.42
N PRO A 16 -0.51 -2.41 26.55
CA PRO A 16 -0.47 -2.00 25.15
C PRO A 16 -1.00 -0.57 25.01
N ALA A 17 -0.30 0.22 24.20
CA ALA A 17 -0.78 1.53 23.74
C ALA A 17 -0.78 1.60 22.22
N ILE A 18 -1.76 2.27 21.63
CA ILE A 18 -1.73 2.70 20.23
C ILE A 18 -1.50 4.20 20.20
N ILE A 19 -0.44 4.64 19.51
CA ILE A 19 -0.11 6.05 19.35
C ILE A 19 -0.39 6.45 17.91
N GLN A 20 -1.23 7.46 17.71
CA GLN A 20 -1.58 8.01 16.41
C GLN A 20 -1.08 9.42 16.25
N ARG A 21 -0.47 9.74 15.10
CA ARG A 21 -0.07 11.11 14.75
C ARG A 21 -1.29 11.84 14.23
N VAL A 22 -1.61 13.02 14.78
CA VAL A 22 -2.84 13.74 14.44
C VAL A 22 -2.60 15.21 14.14
N LEU A 23 -3.37 15.76 13.19
CA LEU A 23 -3.51 17.19 12.96
C LEU A 23 -4.48 17.83 13.96
N SER A 24 -5.48 17.06 14.40
CA SER A 24 -6.38 17.38 15.50
C SER A 24 -7.07 16.11 16.01
N ALA A 25 -7.47 16.10 17.27
CA ALA A 25 -8.32 15.06 17.84
C ALA A 25 -9.21 15.61 18.96
N SER A 26 -10.36 15.00 19.18
CA SER A 26 -11.31 15.41 20.22
C SER A 26 -12.09 14.23 20.79
N VAL A 27 -12.56 14.40 22.02
CA VAL A 27 -13.41 13.45 22.73
C VAL A 27 -14.73 14.13 23.05
N THR A 28 -15.82 13.49 22.66
CA THR A 28 -17.19 13.91 22.95
C THR A 28 -17.85 12.88 23.86
N VAL A 29 -18.53 13.34 24.90
CA VAL A 29 -19.35 12.52 25.81
C VAL A 29 -20.70 13.19 25.94
N ASP A 30 -21.79 12.43 25.82
CA ASP A 30 -23.16 12.98 25.90
C ASP A 30 -23.41 14.18 24.96
N LYS A 31 -22.78 14.15 23.76
CA LYS A 31 -22.78 15.21 22.72
C LYS A 31 -22.04 16.51 23.09
N GLU A 32 -21.32 16.53 24.19
CA GLU A 32 -20.46 17.66 24.58
C GLU A 32 -18.98 17.31 24.39
N VAL A 33 -18.23 18.21 23.74
CA VAL A 33 -16.79 18.06 23.59
C VAL A 33 -16.12 18.29 24.94
N VAL A 34 -15.64 17.22 25.56
CA VAL A 34 -14.98 17.28 26.88
C VAL A 34 -13.48 17.57 26.77
N SER A 35 -12.90 17.35 25.59
CA SER A 35 -11.46 17.44 25.38
C SER A 35 -11.12 17.57 23.90
N SER A 36 -10.13 18.39 23.56
CA SER A 36 -9.61 18.51 22.20
C SER A 36 -8.15 18.93 22.18
N ILE A 37 -7.46 18.51 21.12
CA ILE A 37 -6.08 18.87 20.79
C ILE A 37 -5.97 19.26 19.31
N GLY A 38 -5.04 20.16 19.00
CA GLY A 38 -4.53 20.41 17.67
C GLY A 38 -3.45 19.41 17.27
N LYS A 39 -2.38 19.88 16.61
CA LYS A 39 -1.32 19.00 16.10
C LYS A 39 -0.59 18.28 17.23
N GLY A 40 -0.48 16.96 17.15
CA GLY A 40 0.01 16.17 18.27
C GLY A 40 -0.08 14.66 18.09
N VAL A 41 -0.26 13.96 19.22
CA VAL A 41 -0.54 12.52 19.25
C VAL A 41 -1.82 12.20 20.01
N LEU A 42 -2.60 11.26 19.48
CA LEU A 42 -3.69 10.58 20.17
C LEU A 42 -3.17 9.24 20.68
N VAL A 43 -3.36 8.96 21.97
CA VAL A 43 -2.87 7.74 22.64
C VAL A 43 -4.05 6.95 23.18
N PHE A 44 -4.29 5.77 22.62
CA PHE A 44 -5.17 4.76 23.21
C PHE A 44 -4.36 3.88 24.15
N ALA A 45 -4.61 3.96 25.46
CA ALA A 45 -3.86 3.21 26.47
C ALA A 45 -4.74 2.14 27.13
N ALA A 46 -4.23 0.92 27.23
CA ALA A 46 -4.88 -0.16 27.98
C ALA A 46 -3.99 -0.62 29.13
N VAL A 47 -4.63 -1.08 30.21
CA VAL A 47 -3.96 -1.62 31.39
C VAL A 47 -4.26 -3.11 31.51
N ALA A 48 -3.21 -3.92 31.56
CA ALA A 48 -3.26 -5.38 31.64
C ALA A 48 -3.00 -5.88 33.07
N PRO A 49 -3.49 -7.08 33.43
CA PRO A 49 -3.20 -7.69 34.72
C PRO A 49 -1.69 -7.83 34.95
N GLY A 50 -1.19 -7.24 36.04
CA GLY A 50 0.22 -7.28 36.42
C GLY A 50 1.05 -6.08 35.96
N ASP A 51 0.47 -5.12 35.26
CA ASP A 51 1.09 -3.81 35.04
C ASP A 51 1.30 -3.09 36.39
N THR A 52 2.40 -2.38 36.49
CA THR A 52 2.76 -1.53 37.63
C THR A 52 3.14 -0.14 37.15
N GLU A 53 3.37 0.78 38.07
CA GLU A 53 3.84 2.14 37.76
C GLU A 53 5.14 2.15 36.95
N LYS A 54 5.97 1.11 37.07
CA LYS A 54 7.18 0.96 36.25
C LYS A 54 6.86 0.82 34.76
N GLU A 55 5.88 -0.01 34.43
CA GLU A 55 5.43 -0.22 33.06
C GLU A 55 4.77 1.06 32.53
N VAL A 56 3.94 1.71 33.35
CA VAL A 56 3.33 3.01 33.03
C VAL A 56 4.38 4.08 32.74
N ASN A 57 5.40 4.23 33.59
CA ASN A 57 6.50 5.17 33.40
C ASN A 57 7.24 4.92 32.07
N THR A 58 7.39 3.65 31.70
CA THR A 58 8.03 3.26 30.44
C THR A 58 7.20 3.69 29.23
N ILE A 59 5.88 3.54 29.28
CA ILE A 59 4.98 3.93 28.19
C ILE A 59 4.88 5.45 28.10
N ALA A 60 4.72 6.16 29.21
CA ALA A 60 4.72 7.62 29.25
C ALA A 60 6.00 8.21 28.63
N SER A 61 7.17 7.69 29.04
CA SER A 61 8.44 8.11 28.44
C SER A 61 8.54 7.78 26.95
N LYS A 62 7.92 6.69 26.47
CA LYS A 62 7.92 6.35 25.04
C LYS A 62 7.03 7.30 24.24
N VAL A 63 5.83 7.60 24.72
CA VAL A 63 4.91 8.55 24.08
C VAL A 63 5.60 9.88 23.79
N LEU A 64 6.31 10.43 24.79
CA LEU A 64 6.98 11.73 24.65
C LEU A 64 8.25 11.69 23.80
N LYS A 65 8.99 10.59 23.80
CA LYS A 65 10.31 10.49 23.12
C LYS A 65 10.24 9.90 21.72
N MET A 66 9.12 9.28 21.33
CA MET A 66 9.00 8.62 20.04
C MET A 66 9.11 9.64 18.90
N LYS A 67 10.02 9.39 17.95
CA LYS A 67 10.24 10.28 16.81
C LYS A 67 9.25 9.95 15.69
N LEU A 68 8.33 10.88 15.44
CA LEU A 68 7.18 10.73 14.56
C LEU A 68 7.11 11.77 13.43
N TRP A 69 7.91 12.83 13.52
CA TRP A 69 7.97 13.90 12.52
C TRP A 69 9.35 14.02 11.91
N ASP A 70 9.42 14.59 10.72
CA ASP A 70 10.66 14.88 10.01
C ASP A 70 11.35 16.11 10.63
N ASP A 71 12.66 16.23 10.44
CA ASP A 71 13.39 17.45 10.79
C ASP A 71 13.31 18.51 9.68
N GLU A 72 13.77 19.73 9.97
CA GLU A 72 13.79 20.85 9.03
C GLU A 72 14.78 20.67 7.86
N SER A 73 15.72 19.73 7.99
CA SER A 73 16.68 19.35 6.96
C SER A 73 16.20 18.19 6.06
N GLY A 74 14.96 17.73 6.22
CA GLY A 74 14.36 16.65 5.44
C GLY A 74 14.70 15.23 5.94
N GLY A 75 15.32 15.09 7.12
CA GLY A 75 15.57 13.83 7.78
C GLY A 75 14.29 13.22 8.34
N ARG A 76 13.95 12.00 7.90
CA ARG A 76 12.71 11.33 8.30
C ARG A 76 12.78 10.75 9.72
N TRP A 77 11.67 10.82 10.45
CA TRP A 77 11.52 10.22 11.80
C TRP A 77 12.54 10.76 12.83
N LYS A 78 12.64 12.09 12.94
CA LYS A 78 13.67 12.78 13.74
C LYS A 78 13.15 13.58 14.91
N LYS A 79 11.91 14.08 14.85
CA LYS A 79 11.29 14.91 15.87
C LYS A 79 10.19 14.16 16.63
N SER A 80 10.15 14.30 17.96
CA SER A 80 9.07 13.80 18.83
C SER A 80 7.98 14.84 19.05
N VAL A 81 6.89 14.45 19.73
CA VAL A 81 5.78 15.37 20.06
C VAL A 81 6.26 16.56 20.89
N THR A 82 7.25 16.34 21.75
CA THR A 82 7.91 17.37 22.53
C THR A 82 8.72 18.35 21.66
N ASP A 83 9.41 17.84 20.63
CA ASP A 83 10.29 18.65 19.78
C ASP A 83 9.51 19.58 18.86
N ILE A 84 8.31 19.17 18.44
CA ILE A 84 7.42 19.99 17.63
C ILE A 84 6.50 20.89 18.46
N GLY A 85 6.60 20.84 19.80
CA GLY A 85 5.67 21.51 20.70
C GLY A 85 4.22 21.10 20.44
N GLY A 86 3.98 19.81 20.17
CA GLY A 86 2.66 19.25 19.90
C GLY A 86 1.89 18.93 21.18
N GLU A 87 0.62 18.58 21.02
CA GLU A 87 -0.26 18.19 22.12
C GLU A 87 -0.42 16.67 22.23
N VAL A 88 -0.88 16.18 23.38
CA VAL A 88 -1.10 14.75 23.65
C VAL A 88 -2.52 14.57 24.16
N LEU A 89 -3.31 13.71 23.52
CA LEU A 89 -4.63 13.31 24.01
C LEU A 89 -4.60 11.84 24.41
N CYS A 90 -4.80 11.56 25.70
CA CYS A 90 -4.85 10.21 26.24
C CYS A 90 -6.31 9.72 26.31
N VAL A 91 -6.56 8.49 25.86
CA VAL A 91 -7.89 7.84 25.93
C VAL A 91 -7.72 6.42 26.45
N SER A 92 -8.48 6.04 27.47
CA SER A 92 -8.51 4.68 28.00
C SER A 92 -9.17 3.71 27.01
N GLN A 93 -8.49 2.61 26.65
CA GLN A 93 -8.96 1.68 25.62
C GLN A 93 -8.71 0.21 26.00
N PHE A 94 -9.48 -0.34 26.94
CA PHE A 94 -9.31 -1.74 27.39
C PHE A 94 -9.46 -2.78 26.27
N THR A 95 -10.17 -2.44 25.18
CA THR A 95 -10.40 -3.34 24.05
C THR A 95 -9.12 -3.71 23.29
N LEU A 96 -8.02 -2.99 23.49
CA LEU A 96 -6.71 -3.38 22.95
C LEU A 96 -6.23 -4.74 23.47
N LEU A 97 -6.79 -5.21 24.60
CA LEU A 97 -6.48 -6.49 25.22
C LEU A 97 -7.45 -7.62 24.80
N ALA A 98 -8.25 -7.39 23.75
CA ALA A 98 -9.17 -8.39 23.20
C ALA A 98 -8.42 -9.61 22.65
N ARG A 99 -8.92 -10.80 22.98
CA ARG A 99 -8.54 -12.07 22.34
C ARG A 99 -9.62 -12.46 21.34
N THR A 100 -9.23 -12.67 20.09
CA THR A 100 -10.14 -12.98 18.97
C THR A 100 -9.93 -14.38 18.38
N LYS A 101 -9.16 -15.24 19.05
CA LYS A 101 -8.80 -16.59 18.54
C LYS A 101 -9.90 -17.64 18.66
N LYS A 102 -10.97 -17.39 19.42
CA LYS A 102 -12.07 -18.35 19.66
C LYS A 102 -13.40 -17.74 19.23
N GLY A 103 -13.74 -17.90 17.95
CA GLY A 103 -14.99 -17.38 17.37
C GLY A 103 -14.95 -15.87 17.08
N THR A 104 -16.10 -15.30 16.76
CA THR A 104 -16.25 -13.89 16.33
C THR A 104 -16.48 -12.90 17.49
N LYS A 105 -16.74 -13.40 18.70
CA LYS A 105 -16.91 -12.57 19.91
C LYS A 105 -15.55 -12.28 20.57
N PRO A 106 -15.16 -11.00 20.74
CA PRO A 106 -13.92 -10.67 21.43
C PRO A 106 -14.01 -11.01 22.93
N ASP A 107 -12.92 -11.58 23.45
CA ASP A 107 -12.75 -11.93 24.87
C ASP A 107 -11.80 -10.92 25.56
N PHE A 108 -12.27 -10.25 26.61
CA PHE A 108 -11.55 -9.21 27.34
C PHE A 108 -11.05 -9.63 28.72
N HIS A 109 -11.05 -10.92 29.08
CA HIS A 109 -10.47 -11.38 30.35
C HIS A 109 -8.97 -11.05 30.51
N GLY A 110 -8.31 -10.62 29.43
CA GLY A 110 -6.95 -10.09 29.43
C GLY A 110 -6.81 -8.64 29.89
N ALA A 111 -7.89 -7.92 30.17
CA ALA A 111 -7.88 -6.57 30.72
C ALA A 111 -7.84 -6.56 32.25
N MET A 112 -7.21 -5.55 32.85
CA MET A 112 -7.22 -5.36 34.29
C MET A 112 -8.63 -5.02 34.80
N ASN A 113 -8.90 -5.31 36.08
CA ASN A 113 -10.15 -4.88 36.71
C ASN A 113 -10.29 -3.35 36.68
N PRO A 114 -11.52 -2.80 36.60
CA PRO A 114 -11.71 -1.37 36.37
C PRO A 114 -11.12 -0.46 37.45
N GLU A 115 -11.11 -0.89 38.71
CA GLU A 115 -10.61 -0.09 39.83
C GLU A 115 -9.09 0.14 39.73
N GLU A 116 -8.31 -0.94 39.57
CA GLU A 116 -6.86 -0.83 39.38
C GLU A 116 -6.50 -0.25 38.00
N ALA A 117 -7.28 -0.56 36.96
CA ALA A 117 -7.09 0.02 35.63
C ALA A 117 -7.27 1.54 35.67
N SER A 118 -8.27 2.04 36.39
CA SER A 118 -8.49 3.47 36.60
C SER A 118 -7.31 4.11 37.30
N ARG A 119 -6.84 3.51 38.40
CA ARG A 119 -5.68 4.03 39.16
C ARG A 119 -4.43 4.15 38.27
N LEU A 120 -4.08 3.10 37.55
CA LEU A 120 -2.89 3.08 36.70
C LEU A 120 -3.03 3.96 35.44
N TYR A 121 -4.24 4.07 34.88
CA TYR A 121 -4.51 4.98 33.77
C TYR A 121 -4.37 6.45 34.19
N HIS A 122 -4.97 6.86 35.32
CA HIS A 122 -4.81 8.23 35.81
C HIS A 122 -3.35 8.53 36.17
N TYR A 123 -2.63 7.55 36.75
CA TYR A 123 -1.18 7.67 36.97
C TYR A 123 -0.42 7.82 35.65
N PHE A 124 -0.81 7.13 34.58
CA PHE A 124 -0.23 7.30 33.24
C PHE A 124 -0.42 8.73 32.72
N VAL A 125 -1.65 9.25 32.75
CA VAL A 125 -1.94 10.62 32.28
C VAL A 125 -1.16 11.64 33.09
N GLN A 126 -1.14 11.51 34.43
CA GLN A 126 -0.37 12.40 35.29
C GLN A 126 1.12 12.32 34.99
N LYS A 127 1.66 11.12 34.77
CA LYS A 127 3.07 10.95 34.44
C LYS A 127 3.45 11.63 33.13
N VAL A 128 2.58 11.58 32.12
CA VAL A 128 2.79 12.28 30.84
C VAL A 128 2.74 13.81 31.04
N LYS A 129 1.85 14.32 31.92
CA LYS A 129 1.82 15.73 32.31
C LYS A 129 3.11 16.17 32.99
N ASP A 130 3.56 15.40 33.98
CA ASP A 130 4.76 15.69 34.78
C ASP A 130 6.05 15.69 33.93
N ASP A 131 6.12 14.78 32.95
CA ASP A 131 7.29 14.63 32.07
C ASP A 131 7.23 15.58 30.84
N TYR A 132 6.17 16.40 30.70
CA TYR A 132 6.00 17.36 29.59
C TYR A 132 5.41 18.70 30.08
N VAL A 133 4.52 19.33 29.30
CA VAL A 133 3.82 20.57 29.64
C VAL A 133 2.38 20.22 29.94
N GLU A 134 1.95 20.41 31.19
CA GLU A 134 0.63 19.99 31.67
C GLU A 134 -0.52 20.47 30.76
N ASP A 135 -0.49 21.73 30.34
CA ASP A 135 -1.55 22.32 29.49
C ASP A 135 -1.69 21.65 28.12
N ARG A 136 -0.64 20.99 27.64
CA ARG A 136 -0.59 20.31 26.34
C ARG A 136 -1.00 18.85 26.41
N VAL A 137 -1.30 18.33 27.59
CA VAL A 137 -1.72 16.94 27.80
C VAL A 137 -3.18 16.93 28.23
N LYS A 138 -4.03 16.39 27.36
CA LYS A 138 -5.46 16.26 27.57
C LYS A 138 -5.83 14.81 27.82
N ASP A 139 -6.93 14.61 28.53
CA ASP A 139 -7.50 13.30 28.86
C ASP A 139 -8.89 13.16 28.23
N GLY A 140 -9.31 11.93 28.02
CA GLY A 140 -10.72 11.58 27.82
C GLY A 140 -11.45 11.46 29.16
N LYS A 141 -12.57 10.74 29.17
CA LYS A 141 -13.34 10.45 30.39
C LYS A 141 -13.37 8.95 30.62
N PHE A 142 -12.58 8.48 31.60
CA PHE A 142 -12.48 7.05 31.92
C PHE A 142 -13.87 6.44 32.16
N GLN A 143 -14.12 5.25 31.60
CA GLN A 143 -15.41 4.53 31.68
C GLN A 143 -16.64 5.26 31.10
N ALA A 144 -16.50 6.38 30.42
CA ALA A 144 -17.60 6.95 29.64
C ALA A 144 -17.67 6.33 28.24
N MET A 145 -18.87 6.27 27.68
CA MET A 145 -19.03 6.09 26.24
C MET A 145 -18.54 7.38 25.56
N MET A 146 -17.48 7.24 24.77
CA MET A 146 -16.79 8.35 24.13
C MET A 146 -16.91 8.24 22.61
N GLU A 147 -17.23 9.35 21.97
CA GLU A 147 -17.02 9.54 20.54
C GLU A 147 -15.67 10.23 20.35
N VAL A 148 -14.70 9.52 19.76
CA VAL A 148 -13.34 10.04 19.52
C VAL A 148 -13.20 10.40 18.06
N ALA A 149 -13.15 11.70 17.75
CA ALA A 149 -12.91 12.20 16.40
C ALA A 149 -11.43 12.54 16.23
N LEU A 150 -10.83 12.19 15.09
CA LEU A 150 -9.43 12.52 14.80
C LEU A 150 -9.19 12.77 13.31
N VAL A 151 -8.21 13.62 13.04
CA VAL A 151 -7.63 13.82 11.71
C VAL A 151 -6.21 13.29 11.74
N ASN A 152 -5.99 12.09 11.20
CA ASN A 152 -4.67 11.46 11.16
C ASN A 152 -3.69 12.30 10.31
N ASP A 153 -2.55 12.65 10.89
CA ASP A 153 -1.41 13.24 10.19
C ASP A 153 -0.64 12.09 9.52
N GLY A 154 -1.12 11.65 8.35
CA GLY A 154 -0.41 10.68 7.49
C GLY A 154 0.73 11.34 6.70
N PRO A 155 1.58 10.57 5.99
CA PRO A 155 2.58 11.16 5.12
C PRO A 155 1.89 12.06 4.08
N GLY A 156 2.26 13.35 4.07
CA GLY A 156 1.99 14.23 2.94
C GLY A 156 2.62 13.62 1.67
N ARG A 157 1.93 13.76 0.54
CA ARG A 157 2.35 13.33 -0.80
C ARG A 157 3.73 13.92 -1.17
N ALA A 158 4.82 13.31 -0.73
CA ALA A 158 6.20 13.56 -1.16
C ALA A 158 7.16 12.48 -0.61
N SER A 159 6.92 11.20 -0.92
CA SER A 159 7.97 10.18 -0.82
C SER A 159 7.57 8.95 -1.62
N SER A 160 7.93 8.92 -2.90
CA SER A 160 7.98 7.70 -3.70
C SER A 160 9.13 6.83 -3.18
N ARG A 161 8.80 5.88 -2.30
CA ARG A 161 9.48 4.59 -2.04
C ARG A 161 8.83 3.96 -0.82
N ALA A 162 8.07 2.88 -1.05
CA ALA A 162 7.44 2.01 -0.05
C ALA A 162 6.59 2.76 0.99
N ALA A 163 5.27 2.75 0.80
CA ALA A 163 4.33 3.16 1.83
C ALA A 163 4.58 2.34 3.11
N TRP A 164 4.99 3.02 4.18
CA TRP A 164 4.85 2.48 5.52
C TRP A 164 3.49 2.91 6.05
N PRO A 165 2.59 1.97 6.37
CA PRO A 165 1.35 2.27 7.07
C PRO A 165 1.69 2.34 8.56
N ALA A 166 1.95 3.52 9.08
CA ALA A 166 1.96 3.72 10.52
C ALA A 166 1.52 5.13 10.88
N CYS A 167 0.31 5.52 10.45
CA CYS A 167 -0.41 6.60 11.14
C CYS A 167 -0.76 6.20 12.59
N ALA A 168 -0.76 4.89 12.88
CA ALA A 168 -0.90 4.28 14.18
C ALA A 168 0.28 3.35 14.46
N LEU A 169 0.96 3.54 15.59
CA LEU A 169 2.01 2.63 16.08
C LEU A 169 1.49 1.92 17.33
N VAL A 170 1.49 0.59 17.29
CA VAL A 170 1.23 -0.23 18.47
C VAL A 170 2.52 -0.34 19.28
N VAL A 171 2.49 0.18 20.49
CA VAL A 171 3.55 -0.01 21.48
C VAL A 171 3.12 -1.16 22.39
N SER A 172 3.65 -2.35 22.13
CA SER A 172 3.56 -3.53 23.00
C SER A 172 4.94 -4.24 23.07
N ARG A 173 5.12 -5.25 23.93
CA ARG A 173 6.30 -6.14 23.88
C ARG A 173 5.95 -7.55 23.39
N ASP A 174 6.89 -8.09 22.60
CA ASP A 174 7.17 -9.48 22.23
C ASP A 174 6.03 -10.32 21.64
N VAL A 175 5.98 -10.36 20.30
CA VAL A 175 5.40 -11.45 19.52
C VAL A 175 6.33 -12.69 19.66
N PRO A 176 5.83 -13.95 19.79
CA PRO A 176 6.68 -15.12 20.02
C PRO A 176 7.79 -15.25 18.96
N THR A 177 9.00 -15.60 19.37
CA THR A 177 10.09 -15.87 18.41
C THR A 177 9.78 -17.14 17.60
N TRP A 178 10.18 -17.18 16.33
CA TRP A 178 10.04 -18.35 15.45
C TRP A 178 10.59 -19.65 16.07
N SER A 179 11.54 -19.57 16.99
CA SER A 179 12.06 -20.68 17.77
C SER A 179 11.02 -21.35 18.69
N GLN A 180 10.04 -20.61 19.21
CA GLN A 180 8.96 -21.15 20.05
C GLN A 180 7.86 -21.81 19.20
N VAL A 181 7.52 -21.21 18.06
CA VAL A 181 6.61 -21.80 17.06
C VAL A 181 7.24 -23.06 16.43
N ALA A 182 8.55 -23.03 16.19
CA ALA A 182 9.30 -24.17 15.70
C ALA A 182 9.45 -25.27 16.76
N ALA A 183 9.64 -24.95 18.04
CA ALA A 183 9.72 -25.96 19.10
C ALA A 183 8.41 -26.74 19.28
N GLU A 184 7.25 -26.06 19.14
CA GLU A 184 5.93 -26.72 19.14
C GLU A 184 5.65 -27.52 17.85
N ALA A 185 6.27 -27.15 16.73
CA ALA A 185 6.18 -27.88 15.46
C ALA A 185 7.14 -29.08 15.39
N ILE A 186 8.34 -28.96 15.98
CA ILE A 186 9.39 -29.99 16.01
C ILE A 186 9.04 -31.12 16.98
N GLN A 187 8.27 -30.86 18.03
CA GLN A 187 7.73 -31.91 18.91
C GLN A 187 6.70 -32.84 18.22
N LYS A 188 6.35 -32.61 16.94
CA LYS A 188 5.29 -33.32 16.23
C LYS A 188 5.73 -34.17 15.02
N LEU A 189 7.02 -34.33 14.72
CA LEU A 189 7.48 -35.00 13.48
C LEU A 189 8.53 -36.11 13.72
N ASP A 190 8.39 -37.21 12.97
CA ASP A 190 8.99 -38.55 13.17
C ASP A 190 10.38 -38.74 12.52
N LEU A 191 11.19 -39.68 13.03
CA LEU A 191 12.67 -39.77 12.87
C LEU A 191 13.20 -40.50 11.63
N ASP A 192 12.35 -41.07 10.77
CA ASP A 192 12.79 -41.94 9.65
C ASP A 192 13.31 -41.21 8.40
N PHE A 193 13.31 -39.87 8.38
CA PHE A 193 13.70 -39.08 7.20
C PHE A 193 15.17 -38.57 7.20
N ILE A 194 15.94 -38.80 8.28
CA ILE A 194 17.19 -38.07 8.53
C ILE A 194 18.46 -38.77 8.00
N ILE A 195 18.47 -40.10 7.86
CA ILE A 195 19.70 -40.86 7.57
C ILE A 195 20.29 -40.63 6.14
N PRO A 196 19.48 -40.50 5.06
CA PRO A 196 20.03 -40.26 3.72
C PRO A 196 20.66 -38.87 3.53
N ALA A 197 20.21 -37.86 4.27
CA ALA A 197 20.69 -36.48 4.15
C ALA A 197 22.12 -36.31 4.70
N ILE A 198 22.49 -37.07 5.73
CA ILE A 198 23.80 -36.94 6.40
C ILE A 198 24.93 -37.50 5.52
N SER A 199 24.68 -38.58 4.78
CA SER A 199 25.68 -39.20 3.88
C SER A 199 26.02 -38.28 2.68
N TRP A 200 25.03 -37.53 2.18
CA TRP A 200 25.22 -36.58 1.08
C TRP A 200 25.97 -35.31 1.52
N ILE A 201 25.69 -34.80 2.72
CA ILE A 201 26.41 -33.65 3.32
C ILE A 201 27.90 -33.97 3.50
N GLN A 202 28.24 -35.21 3.89
CA GLN A 202 29.65 -35.63 4.03
C GLN A 202 30.38 -35.79 2.69
N GLY A 203 29.67 -36.06 1.59
CA GLY A 203 30.22 -36.03 0.23
C GLY A 203 30.51 -34.61 -0.23
N PHE A 204 29.57 -33.70 -0.01
CA PHE A 204 29.66 -32.29 -0.39
C PHE A 204 30.80 -31.53 0.33
N LEU A 205 31.03 -31.85 1.61
CA LEU A 205 32.13 -31.25 2.40
C LEU A 205 33.53 -31.69 1.94
N ARG A 206 33.67 -32.83 1.26
CA ARG A 206 34.96 -33.28 0.69
C ARG A 206 35.32 -32.50 -0.58
N SER A 207 34.33 -32.20 -1.43
CA SER A 207 34.52 -31.40 -2.64
C SER A 207 34.84 -29.93 -2.31
N LEU A 208 34.31 -29.39 -1.21
CA LEU A 208 34.62 -28.03 -0.75
C LEU A 208 36.08 -27.85 -0.33
N LYS A 209 36.73 -28.92 0.16
CA LYS A 209 38.13 -28.89 0.59
C LYS A 209 39.12 -28.75 -0.58
N PHE A 210 38.75 -29.23 -1.76
CA PHE A 210 39.53 -29.10 -2.99
C PHE A 210 39.55 -27.64 -3.48
N VAL A 211 38.39 -26.99 -3.48
CA VAL A 211 38.23 -25.58 -3.89
C VAL A 211 38.97 -24.60 -2.97
N CYS A 212 39.05 -24.90 -1.67
CA CYS A 212 39.77 -24.07 -0.70
C CYS A 212 41.30 -24.06 -0.90
N THR A 213 41.88 -25.07 -1.56
CA THR A 213 43.34 -25.21 -1.69
C THR A 213 43.87 -24.38 -2.88
N GLU A 214 43.09 -24.27 -3.95
CA GLU A 214 43.39 -23.39 -5.09
C GLU A 214 43.26 -21.89 -4.73
N PHE A 215 42.29 -21.53 -3.90
CA PHE A 215 42.01 -20.13 -3.55
C PHE A 215 43.10 -19.48 -2.67
N LYS A 216 43.84 -20.26 -1.88
CA LYS A 216 44.97 -19.78 -1.07
C LYS A 216 46.21 -19.41 -1.89
N ALA A 217 46.33 -19.88 -3.14
CA ALA A 217 47.48 -19.58 -3.99
C ALA A 217 47.43 -18.17 -4.62
N VAL A 218 46.28 -17.48 -4.57
CA VAL A 218 46.05 -16.19 -5.27
C VAL A 218 45.93 -14.99 -4.31
N GLY A 219 46.23 -15.17 -3.01
CA GLY A 219 46.49 -14.06 -2.09
C GLY A 219 45.29 -13.15 -1.74
N GLY A 220 44.09 -13.71 -1.55
CA GLY A 220 42.91 -12.95 -1.09
C GLY A 220 42.46 -13.34 0.33
N ASP A 221 42.41 -12.37 1.25
CA ASP A 221 42.07 -12.53 2.68
C ASP A 221 40.58 -12.28 3.02
N ASP A 222 39.63 -12.52 2.10
CA ASP A 222 38.18 -12.30 2.38
C ASP A 222 37.31 -13.54 2.10
N ILE A 223 36.79 -14.14 3.18
CA ILE A 223 36.08 -15.45 3.21
C ILE A 223 34.55 -15.32 2.98
N ASN A 224 34.01 -14.10 2.94
CA ASN A 224 32.55 -13.86 2.85
C ASN A 224 31.81 -14.35 1.58
N PRO A 225 32.43 -14.47 0.38
CA PRO A 225 31.72 -14.94 -0.81
C PRO A 225 31.32 -16.43 -0.75
N MET A 226 32.08 -17.28 -0.04
CA MET A 226 31.80 -18.72 0.06
C MET A 226 30.59 -19.04 0.94
N ILE A 227 30.32 -18.24 1.97
CA ILE A 227 29.17 -18.41 2.86
C ILE A 227 27.85 -18.10 2.13
N SER A 228 27.89 -17.21 1.13
CA SER A 228 26.72 -16.88 0.30
C SER A 228 26.37 -17.99 -0.70
N LEU A 229 27.36 -18.66 -1.29
CA LEU A 229 27.13 -19.80 -2.20
C LEU A 229 26.55 -21.02 -1.47
N LEU A 230 26.97 -21.26 -0.22
CA LEU A 230 26.41 -22.32 0.64
C LEU A 230 24.93 -22.09 0.98
N ASN A 231 24.51 -20.83 1.19
CA ASN A 231 23.12 -20.49 1.50
C ASN A 231 22.18 -20.59 0.28
N ILE A 232 22.70 -20.39 -0.93
CA ILE A 232 21.93 -20.55 -2.18
C ILE A 232 21.67 -22.04 -2.46
N ALA A 233 22.66 -22.91 -2.26
CA ALA A 233 22.50 -24.36 -2.40
C ALA A 233 21.53 -24.96 -1.36
N PHE A 234 21.44 -24.36 -0.17
CA PHE A 234 20.52 -24.78 0.90
C PHE A 234 19.05 -24.45 0.59
N SER A 235 18.80 -23.37 -0.16
CA SER A 235 17.44 -22.91 -0.50
C SER A 235 16.81 -23.68 -1.67
N SER A 236 17.61 -24.32 -2.53
CA SER A 236 17.10 -25.13 -3.66
C SER A 236 16.70 -26.56 -3.26
N MET A 237 17.05 -27.02 -2.05
CA MET A 237 16.91 -28.43 -1.64
C MET A 237 15.56 -28.75 -0.96
N PHE A 238 14.75 -27.74 -0.62
CA PHE A 238 13.45 -27.90 0.04
C PHE A 238 12.30 -27.32 -0.79
N ARG A 239 11.93 -28.01 -1.88
CA ARG A 239 10.58 -27.95 -2.47
C ARG A 239 9.96 -29.34 -2.38
N PRO A 240 8.84 -29.57 -1.67
CA PRO A 240 8.08 -30.79 -1.83
C PRO A 240 7.16 -30.66 -3.05
N SER A 241 7.30 -31.56 -4.01
CA SER A 241 6.29 -31.86 -5.02
C SER A 241 5.14 -32.65 -4.39
N THR A 242 3.92 -32.33 -4.81
CA THR A 242 2.67 -33.00 -4.42
C THR A 242 2.62 -34.44 -4.91
N HIS A 243 2.32 -35.41 -4.03
CA HIS A 243 1.28 -36.44 -4.20
C HIS A 243 1.24 -37.37 -2.98
N TRP A 244 0.03 -37.86 -2.67
CA TRP A 244 -0.35 -39.18 -2.11
C TRP A 244 -1.37 -39.15 -0.97
N SER A 245 -2.48 -39.83 -1.28
CA SER A 245 -3.66 -40.14 -0.50
C SER A 245 -3.47 -41.39 0.38
N GLY A 246 -3.98 -41.33 1.62
CA GLY A 246 -4.52 -42.46 2.39
C GLY A 246 -3.53 -43.37 3.14
N MET A 247 -3.60 -43.39 4.48
CA MET A 247 -3.69 -44.62 5.29
C MET A 247 -3.85 -44.34 6.81
N ARG A 248 -4.44 -45.33 7.49
CA ARG A 248 -4.90 -45.35 8.90
C ARG A 248 -3.75 -45.40 9.92
N VAL A 249 -4.05 -44.91 11.12
CA VAL A 249 -3.22 -44.91 12.32
C VAL A 249 -3.40 -46.19 13.15
N THR A 250 -2.29 -46.77 13.63
CA THR A 250 -2.19 -47.56 14.88
C THR A 250 -0.76 -47.45 15.46
N PRO A 251 -0.56 -47.33 16.79
CA PRO A 251 0.74 -47.04 17.44
C PRO A 251 1.45 -48.32 17.95
N PRO A 252 2.76 -48.31 18.29
CA PRO A 252 3.16 -48.19 19.72
C PRO A 252 4.60 -47.71 20.09
N GLN A 253 4.72 -47.20 21.34
CA GLN A 253 5.70 -47.46 22.43
C GLN A 253 7.24 -47.18 22.37
N GLN A 254 7.64 -46.32 23.33
CA GLN A 254 8.68 -46.44 24.40
C GLN A 254 10.22 -46.31 24.17
N GLN A 255 10.79 -45.43 25.02
CA GLN A 255 12.10 -45.49 25.74
C GLN A 255 13.39 -45.20 24.92
N SER A 256 14.48 -44.58 25.40
CA SER A 256 14.91 -44.08 26.73
C SER A 256 16.18 -43.19 26.58
N HIS A 257 16.40 -42.32 27.58
CA HIS A 257 17.65 -41.75 28.14
C HIS A 257 18.94 -41.55 27.30
N VAL A 258 19.57 -40.36 27.45
CA VAL A 258 20.90 -40.10 28.10
C VAL A 258 21.33 -38.61 27.92
N GLN A 259 21.91 -38.04 28.97
CA GLN A 259 22.68 -36.77 29.09
C GLN A 259 24.02 -37.11 29.81
N PRO A 260 25.03 -36.22 30.04
CA PRO A 260 25.38 -34.89 29.48
C PRO A 260 26.91 -34.67 29.25
N GLY A 261 27.32 -33.45 28.83
CA GLY A 261 28.69 -32.88 28.95
C GLY A 261 29.22 -32.31 27.63
N SER A 262 29.90 -31.17 27.51
CA SER A 262 30.43 -30.15 28.42
C SER A 262 30.70 -28.85 27.61
N THR A 263 30.67 -27.71 28.30
CA THR A 263 31.42 -26.45 28.08
C THR A 263 31.55 -25.87 26.67
N ALA A 264 30.98 -24.68 26.44
CA ALA A 264 31.43 -23.75 25.39
C ALA A 264 31.45 -22.30 25.88
N ILE A 265 32.51 -21.63 25.48
CA ILE A 265 33.00 -20.29 25.82
C ILE A 265 32.11 -19.21 25.18
N LEU A 266 31.95 -18.09 25.90
CA LEU A 266 31.43 -16.82 25.40
C LEU A 266 32.14 -16.39 24.10
N LEU A 267 31.38 -16.04 23.06
CA LEU A 267 31.46 -14.76 22.34
C LEU A 267 30.29 -14.68 21.35
N GLN A 268 29.66 -13.49 21.29
CA GLN A 268 28.48 -13.14 20.52
C GLN A 268 28.68 -13.35 19.00
N PRO A 269 27.61 -13.51 18.20
CA PRO A 269 26.99 -12.32 17.61
C PRO A 269 25.45 -12.37 17.52
N THR A 270 24.89 -11.22 17.89
CA THR A 270 23.87 -10.44 17.19
C THR A 270 22.66 -11.13 16.53
N THR A 271 21.51 -10.59 16.93
CA THR A 271 20.14 -10.98 16.59
C THR A 271 19.87 -11.08 15.09
N LEU A 272 18.89 -11.91 14.71
CA LEU A 272 18.28 -12.01 13.36
C LEU A 272 17.76 -10.69 12.75
N SER A 273 17.78 -9.59 13.50
CA SER A 273 17.64 -8.24 12.94
C SER A 273 18.87 -7.84 12.12
N GLU A 274 20.07 -8.33 12.46
CA GLU A 274 21.29 -8.15 11.68
C GLU A 274 21.38 -9.11 10.50
N SER A 275 20.66 -10.22 10.43
CA SER A 275 20.64 -11.05 9.22
C SER A 275 19.73 -10.45 8.14
N ARG A 276 18.62 -9.82 8.53
CA ARG A 276 17.78 -9.01 7.63
C ARG A 276 18.40 -7.65 7.37
N CYS A 277 18.99 -7.00 8.37
CA CYS A 277 19.72 -5.75 8.17
C CYS A 277 21.04 -5.97 7.42
N LEU A 278 21.73 -7.12 7.50
CA LEU A 278 22.81 -7.47 6.57
C LEU A 278 22.24 -7.80 5.20
N ALA A 279 21.16 -8.55 5.04
CA ALA A 279 20.60 -8.84 3.70
C ALA A 279 20.04 -7.58 3.01
N ASP A 280 19.56 -6.63 3.79
CA ASP A 280 19.03 -5.34 3.34
C ASP A 280 20.14 -4.29 3.22
N ALA A 281 21.21 -4.37 4.02
CA ALA A 281 22.45 -3.63 3.79
C ALA A 281 23.25 -4.22 2.61
N PHE A 282 23.18 -5.52 2.34
CA PHE A 282 23.76 -6.18 1.17
C PHE A 282 22.94 -5.86 -0.08
N ARG A 283 21.61 -5.84 0.00
CA ARG A 283 20.73 -5.35 -1.08
C ARG A 283 20.90 -3.85 -1.30
N SER A 284 20.99 -3.05 -0.24
CA SER A 284 21.23 -1.61 -0.35
C SER A 284 22.65 -1.30 -0.81
N ALA A 285 23.66 -2.14 -0.49
CA ALA A 285 25.04 -2.02 -0.96
C ALA A 285 25.23 -2.60 -2.37
N LEU A 286 24.45 -3.60 -2.79
CA LEU A 286 24.38 -4.11 -4.18
C LEU A 286 23.64 -3.13 -5.08
N VAL A 287 22.60 -2.46 -4.57
CA VAL A 287 21.90 -1.39 -5.27
C VAL A 287 22.74 -0.11 -5.29
N LYS A 288 23.44 0.25 -4.20
CA LYS A 288 24.47 1.30 -4.23
C LYS A 288 25.63 0.93 -5.16
N ARG A 289 26.15 -0.30 -5.15
CA ARG A 289 27.19 -0.75 -6.09
C ARG A 289 26.68 -0.83 -7.52
N ARG A 290 25.41 -1.16 -7.77
CA ARG A 290 24.81 -1.15 -9.12
C ARG A 290 24.62 0.28 -9.62
N ASN A 291 24.18 1.20 -8.76
CA ASN A 291 24.02 2.61 -9.10
C ASN A 291 25.36 3.35 -9.16
N SER A 292 26.34 2.97 -8.34
CA SER A 292 27.73 3.45 -8.43
C SER A 292 28.51 2.76 -9.54
N ALA A 293 28.15 1.55 -9.98
CA ALA A 293 28.72 0.90 -11.17
C ALA A 293 28.06 1.38 -12.45
N MET A 294 26.80 1.84 -12.42
CA MET A 294 26.19 2.61 -13.50
C MET A 294 26.78 4.03 -13.58
N ALA A 295 26.96 4.71 -12.44
CA ALA A 295 27.64 6.00 -12.39
C ALA A 295 29.16 5.90 -12.67
N ALA A 296 29.81 4.77 -12.35
CA ALA A 296 31.20 4.50 -12.73
C ALA A 296 31.33 3.95 -14.16
N SER A 297 30.28 3.34 -14.71
CA SER A 297 30.15 3.02 -16.14
C SER A 297 29.93 4.27 -16.98
N GLU A 298 29.35 5.33 -16.42
CA GLU A 298 29.34 6.69 -17.00
C GLU A 298 30.69 7.41 -16.83
N ALA A 299 31.53 7.00 -15.86
CA ALA A 299 32.84 7.62 -15.60
C ALA A 299 34.02 6.97 -16.36
N ALA A 300 33.77 5.91 -17.14
CA ALA A 300 34.80 5.14 -17.84
C ALA A 300 34.54 5.04 -19.36
N ALA A 301 34.55 6.18 -20.05
CA ALA A 301 34.81 6.28 -21.49
C ALA A 301 35.70 7.51 -21.76
N PRO A 302 36.57 7.47 -22.79
CA PRO A 302 37.81 8.24 -22.81
C PRO A 302 37.59 9.75 -23.00
N ARG A 303 38.31 10.56 -22.23
CA ARG A 303 38.45 12.00 -22.45
C ARG A 303 39.25 12.26 -23.72
N VAL A 304 38.58 12.45 -24.85
CA VAL A 304 39.04 13.30 -25.96
C VAL A 304 37.83 14.08 -26.47
N GLY A 305 37.95 15.41 -26.53
CA GLY A 305 36.82 16.34 -26.65
C GLY A 305 35.93 16.13 -27.87
N SER A 306 34.63 16.09 -27.62
CA SER A 306 33.51 16.47 -28.50
C SER A 306 32.22 16.53 -27.66
N PRO A 307 31.20 17.34 -28.01
CA PRO A 307 30.06 17.63 -27.15
C PRO A 307 29.12 16.43 -26.97
N VAL A 308 28.59 16.25 -25.75
CA VAL A 308 27.53 15.28 -25.40
C VAL A 308 26.22 15.71 -26.07
N PRO A 309 25.45 14.79 -26.71
CA PRO A 309 24.20 15.15 -27.38
C PRO A 309 23.10 15.50 -26.37
N GLN A 310 22.32 16.53 -26.69
CA GLN A 310 21.15 16.99 -25.93
C GLN A 310 20.11 15.87 -25.78
N ASP A 311 19.51 15.74 -24.58
CA ASP A 311 18.32 14.90 -24.36
C ASP A 311 17.26 15.26 -25.42
N SER A 312 16.94 14.30 -26.29
CA SER A 312 16.01 14.51 -27.39
C SER A 312 14.57 14.43 -26.89
N THR A 313 13.89 15.56 -26.78
CA THR A 313 12.43 15.61 -26.67
C THR A 313 11.81 14.82 -27.82
N CYS A 314 11.03 13.78 -27.50
CA CYS A 314 10.29 13.01 -28.50
C CYS A 314 8.85 13.50 -28.52
N MET A 315 8.41 14.13 -29.61
CA MET A 315 7.04 14.59 -29.77
C MET A 315 6.42 13.95 -31.01
N LYS A 316 5.25 13.35 -30.85
CA LYS A 316 4.47 12.74 -31.94
C LYS A 316 3.08 13.35 -31.99
N THR A 317 2.70 13.83 -33.15
CA THR A 317 1.40 14.43 -33.40
C THR A 317 0.58 13.52 -34.32
N PHE A 318 -0.74 13.67 -34.28
CA PHE A 318 -1.66 12.99 -35.20
C PHE A 318 -2.20 14.02 -36.19
N PRO A 319 -1.62 14.16 -37.40
CA PRO A 319 -1.99 15.21 -38.35
C PRO A 319 -3.46 15.16 -38.81
N GLU A 320 -4.08 13.98 -38.68
CA GLU A 320 -5.48 13.76 -39.01
C GLU A 320 -6.46 14.12 -37.89
N SER A 321 -5.98 14.53 -36.71
CA SER A 321 -6.84 14.93 -35.61
C SER A 321 -7.56 16.26 -35.88
N SER A 322 -8.69 16.48 -35.19
CA SER A 322 -9.46 17.73 -35.31
C SER A 322 -8.61 18.97 -35.06
N PHE A 323 -7.63 18.92 -34.14
CA PHE A 323 -6.70 20.02 -33.89
C PHE A 323 -6.03 20.52 -35.17
N PHE A 324 -5.36 19.67 -35.94
CA PHE A 324 -4.66 20.12 -37.15
C PHE A 324 -5.60 20.39 -38.33
N LYS A 325 -6.81 19.82 -38.32
CA LYS A 325 -7.84 20.06 -39.35
C LYS A 325 -8.53 21.41 -39.17
N GLU A 326 -8.85 21.78 -37.95
CA GLU A 326 -9.52 23.05 -37.59
C GLU A 326 -8.53 24.22 -37.46
N ARG A 327 -7.23 23.91 -37.34
CA ARG A 327 -6.12 24.87 -37.30
C ARG A 327 -6.25 25.96 -36.22
N PRO A 328 -6.50 25.61 -34.94
CA PRO A 328 -6.40 26.57 -33.84
C PRO A 328 -4.95 27.04 -33.63
N ALA A 329 -3.95 26.21 -33.98
CA ALA A 329 -2.53 26.56 -34.07
C ALA A 329 -1.83 25.67 -35.13
N SER A 330 -0.63 26.06 -35.54
CA SER A 330 0.21 25.26 -36.45
C SER A 330 0.87 24.07 -35.78
N GLU A 331 1.09 24.15 -34.46
CA GLU A 331 1.80 23.15 -33.66
C GLU A 331 1.15 23.05 -32.27
N LEU A 332 1.33 21.92 -31.59
CA LEU A 332 0.95 21.76 -30.19
C LEU A 332 2.04 22.42 -29.30
N PRO A 333 1.68 22.99 -28.13
CA PRO A 333 2.66 23.56 -27.22
C PRO A 333 3.70 22.52 -26.78
N SER A 334 4.95 22.94 -26.66
CA SER A 334 6.05 22.10 -26.19
C SER A 334 5.89 21.71 -24.71
N PRO A 335 6.51 20.60 -24.26
CA PRO A 335 6.57 20.23 -22.85
C PRO A 335 7.05 21.35 -21.90
N ALA A 336 7.98 22.19 -22.36
CA ALA A 336 8.48 23.33 -21.61
C ALA A 336 7.41 24.42 -21.43
N GLU A 337 6.67 24.75 -22.50
CA GLU A 337 5.55 25.70 -22.44
C GLU A 337 4.42 25.18 -21.55
N ILE A 338 4.09 23.88 -21.63
CA ILE A 338 3.07 23.27 -20.76
C ILE A 338 3.47 23.37 -19.28
N ARG A 339 4.74 23.09 -18.93
CA ARG A 339 5.21 23.24 -17.54
C ARG A 339 5.20 24.70 -17.08
N ALA A 340 5.56 25.64 -17.94
CA ALA A 340 5.50 27.07 -17.62
C ALA A 340 4.05 27.51 -17.34
N LEU A 341 3.11 27.15 -18.21
CA LEU A 341 1.68 27.40 -18.01
C LEU A 341 1.16 26.78 -16.71
N ASN A 342 1.62 25.57 -16.36
CA ASN A 342 1.20 24.94 -15.12
C ASN A 342 1.76 25.67 -13.89
N ALA A 343 3.03 26.06 -13.91
CA ALA A 343 3.66 26.79 -12.82
C ALA A 343 2.95 28.14 -12.54
N GLU A 344 2.48 28.81 -13.59
CA GLU A 344 1.71 30.05 -13.48
C GLU A 344 0.30 29.87 -12.90
N SER A 345 -0.24 28.65 -12.90
CA SER A 345 -1.60 28.37 -12.38
C SER A 345 -1.73 28.56 -10.86
N GLY A 346 -0.61 28.46 -10.13
CA GLY A 346 -0.61 28.46 -8.67
C GLY A 346 -1.17 27.18 -8.02
N ASP A 347 -1.48 26.13 -8.79
CA ASP A 347 -1.90 24.84 -8.23
C ASP A 347 -0.76 24.20 -7.43
N MET A 348 -1.05 23.73 -6.22
CA MET A 348 -0.08 23.09 -5.33
C MET A 348 0.58 21.84 -5.92
N ARG A 349 -0.04 21.23 -6.94
CA ARG A 349 0.50 20.08 -7.69
C ARG A 349 1.19 20.48 -8.99
N ALA A 350 1.19 21.75 -9.41
CA ALA A 350 1.76 22.15 -10.69
C ALA A 350 3.22 21.68 -10.89
N GLU A 351 4.01 21.73 -9.82
CA GLU A 351 5.44 21.34 -9.84
C GLU A 351 5.68 19.87 -9.47
N SER A 352 4.63 19.08 -9.22
CA SER A 352 4.80 17.65 -8.92
C SER A 352 5.39 16.94 -10.12
N PHE A 353 6.52 16.24 -9.95
CA PHE A 353 7.14 15.46 -11.03
C PHE A 353 6.28 14.26 -11.47
N GLY A 354 5.69 13.53 -10.51
CA GLY A 354 4.93 12.31 -10.79
C GLY A 354 3.54 12.56 -11.37
N ARG A 355 2.73 13.37 -10.67
CA ARG A 355 1.34 13.68 -11.02
C ARG A 355 0.98 15.16 -10.91
N PRO A 356 1.54 16.01 -11.78
CA PRO A 356 1.14 17.40 -11.85
C PRO A 356 -0.35 17.58 -12.14
N SER A 357 -0.91 18.75 -11.81
CA SER A 357 -2.24 19.16 -12.26
C SER A 357 -2.28 19.20 -13.79
N PRO A 358 -3.36 18.73 -14.45
CA PRO A 358 -3.49 18.88 -15.89
C PRO A 358 -3.56 20.35 -16.29
N VAL A 359 -3.05 20.66 -17.49
CA VAL A 359 -3.04 22.03 -18.04
C VAL A 359 -4.19 22.18 -19.03
N ILE A 360 -4.96 23.25 -18.86
CA ILE A 360 -6.08 23.61 -19.74
C ILE A 360 -5.68 24.85 -20.53
N VAL A 361 -5.76 24.78 -21.86
CA VAL A 361 -5.48 25.90 -22.76
C VAL A 361 -6.72 26.18 -23.61
N PRO A 362 -7.69 26.98 -23.11
CA PRO A 362 -8.99 27.15 -23.75
C PRO A 362 -8.90 27.75 -25.15
N SER A 363 -7.95 28.66 -25.40
CA SER A 363 -7.72 29.28 -26.72
C SER A 363 -7.38 28.28 -27.81
N LEU A 364 -6.88 27.11 -27.43
CA LEU A 364 -6.52 26.01 -28.34
C LEU A 364 -7.49 24.83 -28.27
N GLY A 365 -8.54 24.91 -27.45
CA GLY A 365 -9.42 23.77 -27.16
C GLY A 365 -8.65 22.56 -26.64
N LEU A 366 -7.62 22.79 -25.82
CA LEU A 366 -6.61 21.80 -25.48
C LEU A 366 -6.60 21.48 -23.97
N PHE A 367 -6.54 20.19 -23.66
CA PHE A 367 -6.29 19.64 -22.34
C PHE A 367 -5.01 18.79 -22.38
N VAL A 368 -4.10 18.99 -21.44
CA VAL A 368 -2.82 18.26 -21.37
C VAL A 368 -2.68 17.57 -20.02
N LYS A 369 -2.67 16.24 -20.05
CA LYS A 369 -2.30 15.40 -18.91
C LYS A 369 -0.83 15.03 -19.03
N TYR A 370 -0.04 15.24 -17.99
CA TYR A 370 1.37 14.87 -18.01
C TYR A 370 1.90 14.46 -16.65
N GLY A 371 3.06 13.81 -16.63
CA GLY A 371 3.75 13.38 -15.41
C GLY A 371 4.60 12.13 -15.63
N ALA A 372 5.42 11.77 -14.63
CA ALA A 372 6.19 10.53 -14.66
C ALA A 372 5.33 9.27 -14.47
N ASP A 373 4.10 9.43 -13.94
CA ASP A 373 3.14 8.33 -13.77
C ASP A 373 2.19 8.21 -14.98
N VAL A 374 2.23 9.15 -15.92
CA VAL A 374 1.45 9.11 -17.16
C VAL A 374 2.19 8.21 -18.14
N THR A 375 1.46 7.35 -18.85
CA THR A 375 2.08 6.36 -19.74
C THR A 375 1.57 6.48 -21.16
N VAL A 376 2.38 6.06 -22.14
CA VAL A 376 1.95 5.90 -23.53
C VAL A 376 0.80 4.89 -23.65
N ALA A 377 0.76 3.88 -22.76
CA ALA A 377 -0.31 2.89 -22.71
C ALA A 377 -1.69 3.51 -22.41
N GLU A 378 -1.74 4.53 -21.56
CA GLU A 378 -2.98 5.28 -21.28
C GLU A 378 -3.49 5.99 -22.54
N MET A 379 -2.59 6.66 -23.28
CA MET A 379 -2.92 7.33 -24.52
C MET A 379 -3.44 6.34 -25.58
N GLU A 380 -2.73 5.24 -25.80
CA GLU A 380 -3.14 4.18 -26.74
C GLU A 380 -4.52 3.62 -26.38
N THR A 381 -4.78 3.44 -25.09
CA THR A 381 -6.06 2.93 -24.59
C THR A 381 -7.19 3.89 -24.89
N GLN A 382 -7.01 5.19 -24.65
CA GLN A 382 -8.02 6.19 -24.96
C GLN A 382 -8.31 6.28 -26.47
N ILE A 383 -7.28 6.27 -27.32
CA ILE A 383 -7.45 6.26 -28.77
C ILE A 383 -8.27 5.04 -29.20
N ARG A 384 -7.87 3.85 -28.72
CA ARG A 384 -8.53 2.60 -29.08
C ARG A 384 -9.99 2.57 -28.64
N MET A 385 -10.28 3.05 -27.43
CA MET A 385 -11.65 3.11 -26.91
C MET A 385 -12.51 4.09 -27.68
N ARG A 386 -11.97 5.25 -28.05
CA ARG A 386 -12.69 6.22 -28.88
C ARG A 386 -13.07 5.66 -30.25
N GLU A 387 -12.21 4.85 -30.86
CA GLU A 387 -12.50 4.15 -32.11
C GLU A 387 -13.58 3.07 -31.94
N LEU A 388 -13.40 2.18 -30.96
CA LEU A 388 -14.28 1.03 -30.75
C LEU A 388 -15.68 1.43 -30.25
N LEU A 389 -15.78 2.53 -29.50
CA LEU A 389 -17.02 3.01 -28.86
C LEU A 389 -17.60 4.24 -29.56
N GLN A 390 -17.15 4.52 -30.78
CA GLN A 390 -17.58 5.69 -31.54
C GLN A 390 -19.11 5.77 -31.63
N GLY A 391 -19.66 6.93 -31.24
CA GLY A 391 -21.10 7.20 -31.24
C GLY A 391 -21.88 6.59 -30.06
N GLN A 392 -21.25 5.74 -29.24
CA GLN A 392 -21.86 5.15 -28.04
C GLN A 392 -21.36 5.83 -26.77
N VAL A 393 -20.07 6.13 -26.70
CA VAL A 393 -19.43 6.75 -25.53
C VAL A 393 -18.65 7.99 -25.98
N PRO A 394 -18.93 9.17 -25.41
CA PRO A 394 -18.15 10.36 -25.71
C PRO A 394 -16.79 10.29 -25.01
N ILE A 395 -15.71 10.22 -25.80
CA ILE A 395 -14.33 10.12 -25.32
C ILE A 395 -13.50 11.23 -25.98
N PRO A 396 -12.70 12.02 -25.22
CA PRO A 396 -11.86 13.06 -25.78
C PRO A 396 -10.89 12.53 -26.83
N GLU A 397 -10.74 13.28 -27.92
CA GLU A 397 -9.78 12.94 -28.98
C GLU A 397 -8.36 13.25 -28.52
N VAL A 398 -7.42 12.34 -28.77
CA VAL A 398 -5.99 12.61 -28.55
C VAL A 398 -5.40 13.24 -29.82
N PHE A 399 -4.69 14.35 -29.67
CA PHE A 399 -4.04 15.10 -30.73
C PHE A 399 -2.56 14.72 -30.91
N GLY A 400 -1.93 14.25 -29.85
CA GLY A 400 -0.54 13.83 -29.85
C GLY A 400 -0.03 13.50 -28.45
N TRP A 401 1.25 13.17 -28.37
CA TRP A 401 1.94 12.93 -27.11
C TRP A 401 3.41 13.34 -27.21
N ALA A 402 4.05 13.54 -26.05
CA ALA A 402 5.48 13.79 -25.98
C ALA A 402 6.11 13.11 -24.77
N GLU A 403 7.41 12.84 -24.84
CA GLU A 403 8.25 12.44 -23.72
C GLU A 403 9.38 13.45 -23.57
N ASP A 404 9.54 13.97 -22.36
CA ASP A 404 10.51 15.00 -22.05
C ASP A 404 10.88 14.97 -20.56
N GLY A 405 12.18 14.89 -20.25
CA GLY A 405 12.67 14.91 -18.87
C GLY A 405 12.14 13.80 -17.98
N GLY A 406 11.80 12.63 -18.54
CA GLY A 406 11.21 11.52 -17.80
C GLY A 406 9.71 11.68 -17.45
N GLN A 407 9.04 12.66 -18.05
CA GLN A 407 7.58 12.81 -18.00
C GLN A 407 6.96 12.53 -19.37
N THR A 408 5.81 11.87 -19.38
CA THR A 408 4.99 11.70 -20.58
C THR A 408 3.89 12.75 -20.58
N PHE A 409 3.58 13.30 -21.76
CA PHE A 409 2.56 14.30 -22.02
C PHE A 409 1.55 13.75 -23.00
N ILE A 410 0.25 13.86 -22.70
CA ILE A 410 -0.85 13.48 -23.58
C ILE A 410 -1.67 14.73 -23.88
N TYR A 411 -1.72 15.10 -25.15
CA TYR A 411 -2.46 16.27 -25.66
C TYR A 411 -3.80 15.80 -26.20
N MET A 412 -4.91 16.31 -25.67
CA MET A 412 -6.25 15.88 -26.05
C MET A 412 -7.25 17.03 -26.10
N SER A 413 -8.39 16.80 -26.75
CA SER A 413 -9.46 17.77 -26.87
C SER A 413 -10.01 18.19 -25.50
N LEU A 414 -10.07 19.49 -25.25
CA LEU A 414 -10.77 20.05 -24.10
C LEU A 414 -12.28 19.89 -24.30
N VAL A 415 -12.91 19.09 -23.44
CA VAL A 415 -14.36 18.96 -23.40
C VAL A 415 -14.91 19.98 -22.40
N SER A 416 -15.79 20.86 -22.87
CA SER A 416 -16.45 21.84 -22.00
C SER A 416 -17.46 21.16 -21.09
N GLY A 417 -17.30 21.32 -19.79
CA GLY A 417 -18.22 20.76 -18.80
C GLY A 417 -17.64 20.76 -17.40
N ASP A 418 -18.53 20.57 -16.42
CA ASP A 418 -18.15 20.35 -15.03
C ASP A 418 -18.06 18.84 -14.76
N THR A 419 -17.20 18.41 -13.85
CA THR A 419 -17.21 17.01 -13.41
C THR A 419 -18.53 16.69 -12.70
N LEU A 420 -18.98 15.44 -12.81
CA LEU A 420 -20.17 14.96 -12.09
C LEU A 420 -20.00 15.21 -10.59
N GLN A 421 -18.80 14.99 -10.07
CA GLN A 421 -18.42 15.32 -8.69
C GLN A 421 -18.71 16.78 -8.32
N ALA A 422 -18.25 17.74 -9.12
CA ALA A 422 -18.43 19.17 -8.83
C ALA A 422 -19.90 19.59 -8.85
N ARG A 423 -20.72 18.94 -9.69
CA ARG A 423 -22.15 19.23 -9.82
C ARG A 423 -23.03 18.48 -8.84
N TRP A 424 -22.58 17.33 -8.35
CA TRP A 424 -23.40 16.33 -7.68
C TRP A 424 -24.29 16.91 -6.58
N GLY A 425 -23.71 17.69 -5.67
CA GLY A 425 -24.42 18.28 -4.53
C GLY A 425 -25.51 19.29 -4.91
N SER A 426 -25.42 19.89 -6.10
CA SER A 426 -26.39 20.87 -6.62
C SER A 426 -27.47 20.26 -7.52
N MET A 427 -27.26 19.04 -8.00
CA MET A 427 -28.20 18.35 -8.89
C MET A 427 -29.41 17.84 -8.11
N SER A 428 -30.58 17.92 -8.73
CA SER A 428 -31.77 17.23 -8.27
C SER A 428 -31.62 15.71 -8.41
N GLU A 429 -32.40 14.96 -7.63
CA GLU A 429 -32.44 13.49 -7.71
C GLU A 429 -32.78 13.01 -9.13
N SER A 430 -33.75 13.64 -9.80
CA SER A 430 -34.11 13.32 -11.18
C SER A 430 -32.97 13.55 -12.18
N GLU A 431 -32.16 14.60 -12.00
CA GLU A 431 -30.99 14.84 -12.85
C GLU A 431 -29.90 13.78 -12.61
N ARG A 432 -29.65 13.40 -11.36
CA ARG A 432 -28.69 12.33 -11.01
C ARG A 432 -29.12 10.99 -11.62
N GLU A 433 -30.41 10.65 -11.49
CA GLU A 433 -30.99 9.45 -12.10
C GLU A 433 -30.88 9.48 -13.62
N ALA A 434 -31.21 10.60 -14.27
CA ALA A 434 -31.12 10.74 -15.72
C ALA A 434 -29.69 10.55 -16.23
N VAL A 435 -28.68 11.11 -15.54
CA VAL A 435 -27.27 10.89 -15.86
C VAL A 435 -26.90 9.41 -15.72
N CYS A 436 -27.29 8.76 -14.61
CA CYS A 436 -26.97 7.34 -14.38
C CYS A 436 -27.64 6.41 -15.39
N GLN A 437 -28.89 6.71 -15.77
CA GLN A 437 -29.60 5.99 -16.84
C GLN A 437 -28.90 6.11 -18.20
N LYS A 438 -28.16 7.21 -18.45
CA LYS A 438 -27.34 7.37 -19.65
C LYS A 438 -25.97 6.69 -19.54
N LEU A 439 -25.42 6.56 -18.34
CA LEU A 439 -24.14 5.87 -18.13
C LEU A 439 -24.27 4.35 -18.31
N ARG A 440 -25.37 3.72 -17.88
CA ARG A 440 -25.54 2.26 -18.02
C ARG A 440 -25.36 1.71 -19.44
N PRO A 441 -26.01 2.26 -20.49
CA PRO A 441 -25.77 1.77 -21.85
C PRO A 441 -24.33 2.00 -22.32
N MET A 442 -23.65 3.04 -21.84
CA MET A 442 -22.22 3.26 -22.12
C MET A 442 -21.37 2.15 -21.48
N VAL A 443 -21.64 1.83 -20.20
CA VAL A 443 -20.99 0.74 -19.47
C VAL A 443 -21.18 -0.60 -20.19
N ASN A 444 -22.41 -0.88 -20.59
CA ASN A 444 -22.71 -2.10 -21.35
C ASN A 444 -21.96 -2.13 -22.68
N ALA A 445 -21.82 -1.00 -23.39
CA ALA A 445 -21.12 -0.95 -24.67
C ALA A 445 -19.66 -1.40 -24.55
N TRP A 446 -18.89 -0.88 -23.59
CA TRP A 446 -17.50 -1.32 -23.43
C TRP A 446 -17.39 -2.75 -22.89
N ARG A 447 -18.30 -3.18 -22.03
CA ARG A 447 -18.32 -4.57 -21.53
C ARG A 447 -18.59 -5.61 -22.62
N THR A 448 -19.26 -5.22 -23.70
CA THR A 448 -19.52 -6.08 -24.87
C THR A 448 -18.41 -6.10 -25.91
N LEU A 449 -17.32 -5.34 -25.70
CA LEU A 449 -16.18 -5.38 -26.61
C LEU A 449 -15.60 -6.79 -26.66
N PRO A 450 -15.29 -7.31 -27.87
CA PRO A 450 -14.62 -8.59 -28.00
C PRO A 450 -13.14 -8.44 -27.62
N GLN A 451 -12.60 -9.43 -26.93
CA GLN A 451 -11.15 -9.53 -26.77
C GLN A 451 -10.54 -9.98 -28.09
N GLU A 452 -9.55 -9.24 -28.59
CA GLU A 452 -8.90 -9.54 -29.88
C GLU A 452 -8.22 -10.91 -29.85
N GLY A 453 -8.35 -11.66 -30.96
CA GLY A 453 -8.14 -13.10 -31.07
C GLY A 453 -6.93 -13.67 -30.32
N GLY A 454 -7.20 -14.62 -29.43
CA GLY A 454 -6.23 -15.32 -28.58
C GLY A 454 -6.95 -16.10 -27.47
N GLU A 455 -6.18 -16.66 -26.55
CA GLU A 455 -6.71 -17.19 -25.29
C GLU A 455 -7.23 -16.03 -24.42
N PRO A 456 -8.33 -16.22 -23.65
CA PRO A 456 -8.81 -15.24 -22.69
C PRO A 456 -7.69 -14.75 -21.77
N TYR A 457 -7.61 -13.45 -21.51
CA TYR A 457 -6.62 -12.90 -20.58
C TYR A 457 -7.16 -11.78 -19.71
N VAL A 458 -6.63 -11.68 -18.49
CA VAL A 458 -6.81 -10.53 -17.59
C VAL A 458 -5.57 -9.64 -17.73
N GLY A 459 -5.74 -8.40 -18.17
CA GLY A 459 -4.65 -7.50 -18.54
C GLY A 459 -5.11 -6.26 -19.28
N SER A 460 -4.22 -5.27 -19.43
CA SER A 460 -4.48 -4.08 -20.23
C SER A 460 -4.36 -4.40 -21.74
N LEU A 461 -4.85 -3.49 -22.58
CA LEU A 461 -4.80 -3.63 -24.04
C LEU A 461 -3.40 -3.96 -24.54
N GLY A 462 -3.33 -4.83 -25.56
CA GLY A 462 -2.08 -5.34 -26.11
C GLY A 462 -1.45 -6.42 -25.25
N GLN A 463 -2.24 -7.14 -24.43
CA GLN A 463 -1.76 -8.22 -23.55
C GLN A 463 -0.67 -7.74 -22.58
N ARG A 464 -0.87 -6.55 -22.00
CA ARG A 464 0.06 -5.92 -21.05
C ARG A 464 -0.42 -6.12 -19.61
N PRO A 465 0.47 -5.98 -18.61
CA PRO A 465 0.06 -5.91 -17.23
C PRO A 465 -0.96 -4.78 -17.01
N LEU A 466 -1.87 -4.98 -16.08
CA LEU A 466 -2.84 -4.02 -15.62
C LEU A 466 -2.15 -2.78 -15.03
N ASN A 467 -2.64 -1.60 -15.40
CA ASN A 467 -2.22 -0.32 -14.82
C ASN A 467 -3.19 0.13 -13.70
N ASP A 468 -3.69 -0.82 -12.91
CA ASP A 468 -4.63 -0.55 -11.82
C ASP A 468 -3.89 -0.02 -10.59
N ILE A 469 -4.32 1.12 -10.05
CA ILE A 469 -3.74 1.74 -8.86
C ILE A 469 -3.80 0.83 -7.62
N ILE A 470 -4.78 -0.06 -7.52
CA ILE A 470 -4.88 -1.02 -6.40
C ILE A 470 -3.72 -2.04 -6.46
N LEU A 471 -3.18 -2.27 -7.66
CA LEU A 471 -2.11 -3.23 -7.93
C LEU A 471 -0.73 -2.57 -8.04
N SER A 472 -0.63 -1.23 -7.97
CA SER A 472 0.61 -0.49 -8.29
C SER A 472 1.79 -0.86 -7.40
N ASP A 473 1.54 -1.15 -6.12
CA ASP A 473 2.57 -1.56 -5.15
C ASP A 473 2.94 -3.05 -5.26
N ARG A 474 2.27 -3.78 -6.16
CA ARG A 474 2.35 -5.23 -6.30
C ARG A 474 2.42 -5.63 -7.78
N PRO A 475 3.50 -5.28 -8.48
CA PRO A 475 3.62 -5.47 -9.93
C PRO A 475 3.50 -6.94 -10.36
N ASN A 476 3.85 -7.88 -9.47
CA ASN A 476 3.68 -9.32 -9.72
C ASN A 476 2.20 -9.76 -9.78
N PHE A 477 1.25 -8.91 -9.38
CA PHE A 477 -0.19 -9.18 -9.39
C PHE A 477 -0.93 -8.47 -10.53
N ALA A 478 -0.22 -7.67 -11.33
CA ALA A 478 -0.81 -6.94 -12.45
C ALA A 478 -1.02 -7.81 -13.70
N GLY A 479 -0.59 -9.07 -13.71
CA GLY A 479 -0.66 -9.92 -14.89
C GLY A 479 0.32 -9.47 -15.99
N PRO A 480 0.03 -9.72 -17.29
CA PRO A 480 -1.20 -10.33 -17.78
C PRO A 480 -1.32 -11.80 -17.37
N PHE A 481 -2.55 -12.25 -17.10
CA PHE A 481 -2.86 -13.65 -16.81
C PHE A 481 -3.60 -14.23 -18.01
N PHE A 482 -3.17 -15.40 -18.50
CA PHE A 482 -3.71 -16.01 -19.73
C PHE A 482 -4.39 -17.34 -19.43
N GLY A 483 -5.32 -17.72 -20.30
CA GLY A 483 -5.98 -19.02 -20.28
C GLY A 483 -7.33 -19.01 -19.57
N GLU A 484 -7.95 -20.19 -19.50
CA GLU A 484 -9.25 -20.38 -18.84
C GLU A 484 -9.20 -20.08 -17.33
N ASP A 485 -8.02 -20.18 -16.71
CA ASP A 485 -7.78 -19.88 -15.29
C ASP A 485 -7.28 -18.46 -15.05
N ALA A 486 -7.25 -17.57 -16.05
CA ALA A 486 -6.77 -16.19 -15.91
C ALA A 486 -7.47 -15.43 -14.76
N VAL A 487 -8.77 -15.66 -14.58
CA VAL A 487 -9.56 -15.08 -13.48
C VAL A 487 -9.08 -15.63 -12.13
N GLN A 488 -8.84 -16.94 -12.03
CA GLN A 488 -8.35 -17.58 -10.81
C GLN A 488 -6.94 -17.09 -10.48
N GLN A 489 -6.04 -16.98 -11.46
CA GLN A 489 -4.70 -16.44 -11.27
C GLN A 489 -4.74 -14.99 -10.74
N PHE A 490 -5.63 -14.16 -11.30
CA PHE A 490 -5.86 -12.81 -10.81
C PHE A 490 -6.40 -12.79 -9.37
N GLN A 491 -7.37 -13.63 -9.06
CA GLN A 491 -7.93 -13.79 -7.72
C GLN A 491 -6.88 -14.23 -6.69
N ASP A 492 -6.10 -15.26 -7.01
CA ASP A 492 -5.00 -15.78 -6.19
C ASP A 492 -3.95 -14.70 -5.94
N ALA A 493 -3.60 -13.94 -6.98
CA ALA A 493 -2.68 -12.81 -6.88
C ALA A 493 -3.22 -11.70 -5.95
N CYS A 494 -4.52 -11.44 -5.98
CA CYS A 494 -5.17 -10.47 -5.10
C CYS A 494 -5.45 -11.01 -3.69
N GLY A 495 -5.39 -12.33 -3.48
CA GLY A 495 -5.83 -12.99 -2.24
C GLY A 495 -7.35 -12.95 -2.06
N ILE A 496 -8.08 -12.95 -3.17
CA ILE A 496 -9.55 -12.94 -3.23
C ILE A 496 -10.02 -14.36 -3.54
N ALA A 497 -11.10 -14.82 -2.89
CA ALA A 497 -11.67 -16.15 -3.12
C ALA A 497 -13.15 -16.02 -3.50
N ILE A 498 -13.41 -15.70 -4.77
CA ILE A 498 -14.77 -15.63 -5.33
C ILE A 498 -15.01 -16.93 -6.10
N ASP A 499 -15.83 -17.81 -5.53
CA ASP A 499 -16.20 -19.13 -6.09
C ASP A 499 -17.24 -18.98 -7.21
N GLU A 500 -16.88 -18.26 -8.26
CA GLU A 500 -17.70 -18.08 -9.46
C GLU A 500 -16.83 -18.05 -10.71
N ASN A 501 -17.18 -18.89 -11.69
CA ASN A 501 -16.66 -18.77 -13.04
C ASN A 501 -17.30 -17.54 -13.70
N VAL A 502 -16.65 -16.38 -13.56
CA VAL A 502 -17.11 -15.12 -14.12
C VAL A 502 -16.42 -14.81 -15.45
N PRO A 503 -17.12 -14.16 -16.41
CA PRO A 503 -16.49 -13.78 -17.65
C PRO A 503 -15.45 -12.67 -17.44
N VAL A 504 -14.42 -12.68 -18.26
CA VAL A 504 -13.54 -11.53 -18.45
C VAL A 504 -14.22 -10.55 -19.40
N VAL A 505 -14.30 -9.28 -19.01
CA VAL A 505 -14.91 -8.20 -19.81
C VAL A 505 -13.99 -6.99 -19.81
N PHE A 506 -14.16 -6.12 -20.80
CA PHE A 506 -13.46 -4.83 -20.77
C PHE A 506 -14.13 -3.93 -19.73
N THR A 507 -13.32 -3.24 -18.93
CA THR A 507 -13.80 -2.30 -17.91
C THR A 507 -13.01 -1.00 -18.01
N HIS A 508 -13.64 0.12 -17.63
CA HIS A 508 -12.93 1.38 -17.43
C HIS A 508 -12.00 1.28 -16.21
N ALA A 509 -12.40 0.48 -15.21
CA ALA A 509 -11.69 0.29 -13.95
C ALA A 509 -11.36 1.59 -13.20
N ASP A 510 -12.04 2.69 -13.49
CA ASP A 510 -11.91 3.95 -12.73
C ASP A 510 -13.13 4.85 -12.92
N ILE A 511 -14.30 4.22 -13.13
CA ILE A 511 -15.55 4.93 -13.38
C ILE A 511 -16.05 5.54 -12.07
N CYS A 512 -15.81 6.83 -11.91
CA CYS A 512 -16.16 7.60 -10.72
C CYS A 512 -16.59 9.03 -11.09
N PRO A 513 -17.29 9.76 -10.20
CA PRO A 513 -17.79 11.11 -10.50
C PRO A 513 -16.74 12.13 -10.99
N PRO A 514 -15.47 12.11 -10.55
CA PRO A 514 -14.42 12.96 -11.14
C PRO A 514 -14.17 12.70 -12.63
N ASN A 515 -14.38 11.46 -13.09
CA ASN A 515 -14.04 10.98 -14.44
C ASN A 515 -15.22 11.04 -15.42
N ILE A 516 -16.30 11.73 -15.03
CA ILE A 516 -17.50 11.94 -15.86
C ILE A 516 -17.72 13.44 -16.00
N LEU A 517 -17.68 13.97 -17.22
CA LEU A 517 -17.97 15.36 -17.51
C LEU A 517 -19.44 15.54 -17.91
N LEU A 518 -20.06 16.61 -17.43
CA LEU A 518 -21.43 16.99 -17.74
C LEU A 518 -21.49 18.25 -18.59
N THR A 519 -22.45 18.32 -19.51
CA THR A 519 -22.73 19.54 -20.27
C THR A 519 -23.15 20.67 -19.32
N PRO A 520 -22.74 21.92 -19.60
CA PRO A 520 -23.17 23.08 -18.80
C PRO A 520 -24.68 23.34 -18.94
N GLY A 521 -25.25 23.99 -17.92
CA GLY A 521 -26.67 24.39 -17.90
C GLY A 521 -27.58 23.49 -17.05
N PRO A 522 -28.91 23.70 -17.13
CA PRO A 522 -29.91 22.78 -16.58
C PRO A 522 -30.03 21.51 -17.43
N ASP A 523 -30.52 20.42 -16.85
CA ASP A 523 -30.65 19.11 -17.50
C ASP A 523 -29.32 18.55 -18.06
N PRO A 524 -28.29 18.40 -17.22
CA PRO A 524 -26.96 18.02 -17.65
C PRO A 524 -26.95 16.63 -18.31
N LYS A 525 -26.22 16.52 -19.43
CA LYS A 525 -25.95 15.26 -20.14
C LYS A 525 -24.48 14.88 -19.97
N VAL A 526 -24.18 13.58 -20.09
CA VAL A 526 -22.79 13.10 -20.13
C VAL A 526 -22.09 13.68 -21.37
N ALA A 527 -21.17 14.61 -21.14
CA ALA A 527 -20.37 15.27 -22.16
C ALA A 527 -19.13 14.44 -22.54
N ALA A 528 -18.51 13.76 -21.57
CA ALA A 528 -17.41 12.83 -21.81
C ALA A 528 -17.20 11.88 -20.63
N VAL A 529 -16.65 10.70 -20.92
CA VAL A 529 -16.02 9.80 -19.95
C VAL A 529 -14.51 9.86 -20.17
N ILE A 530 -13.76 10.15 -19.11
CA ILE A 530 -12.32 10.48 -19.16
C ILE A 530 -11.49 9.58 -18.23
N ASP A 531 -10.17 9.64 -18.35
CA ASP A 531 -9.20 8.91 -17.52
C ASP A 531 -9.23 7.38 -17.70
N TRP A 532 -9.11 6.94 -18.95
CA TRP A 532 -9.07 5.52 -19.35
C TRP A 532 -7.75 4.81 -19.02
N GLY A 533 -6.85 5.43 -18.25
CA GLY A 533 -5.49 4.93 -18.02
C GLY A 533 -5.40 3.63 -17.22
N GLN A 534 -6.46 3.26 -16.50
CA GLN A 534 -6.55 2.01 -15.74
C GLN A 534 -7.41 0.94 -16.46
N ALA A 535 -7.98 1.28 -17.62
CA ALA A 535 -8.89 0.42 -18.34
C ALA A 535 -8.18 -0.84 -18.89
N GLY A 536 -8.96 -1.91 -19.02
CA GLY A 536 -8.42 -3.21 -19.41
C GLY A 536 -9.45 -4.33 -19.29
N TRP A 537 -8.96 -5.56 -19.48
CA TRP A 537 -9.73 -6.79 -19.33
C TRP A 537 -9.63 -7.28 -17.89
N TYR A 538 -10.77 -7.33 -17.22
CA TYR A 538 -10.87 -7.74 -15.82
C TYR A 538 -12.01 -8.75 -15.65
N PRO A 539 -12.03 -9.52 -14.54
CA PRO A 539 -13.22 -10.24 -14.13
C PRO A 539 -14.44 -9.30 -14.03
N SER A 540 -15.61 -9.77 -14.46
CA SER A 540 -16.82 -8.93 -14.61
C SER A 540 -17.27 -8.18 -13.37
N TYR A 541 -16.90 -8.64 -12.17
CA TYR A 541 -17.19 -8.01 -10.88
C TYR A 541 -16.26 -6.82 -10.55
N TRP A 542 -15.08 -6.73 -11.15
CA TRP A 542 -14.00 -5.84 -10.69
C TRP A 542 -14.38 -4.36 -10.70
N GLU A 543 -15.07 -3.90 -11.75
CA GLU A 543 -15.48 -2.51 -11.89
C GLU A 543 -16.42 -2.07 -10.76
N ASN A 544 -17.33 -2.95 -10.33
CA ASN A 544 -18.24 -2.70 -9.21
C ASN A 544 -17.49 -2.67 -7.87
N CYS A 545 -16.63 -3.66 -7.63
CA CYS A 545 -15.79 -3.72 -6.44
C CYS A 545 -14.95 -2.44 -6.32
N LYS A 546 -14.28 -2.03 -7.40
CA LYS A 546 -13.42 -0.85 -7.40
C LYS A 546 -14.20 0.44 -7.21
N ALA A 547 -15.34 0.60 -7.90
CA ALA A 547 -16.18 1.79 -7.75
C ALA A 547 -16.70 1.97 -6.31
N ARG A 548 -16.79 0.91 -5.52
CA ARG A 548 -17.18 0.95 -4.09
C ARG A 548 -15.98 1.12 -3.14
N LEU A 549 -14.83 0.57 -3.51
CA LEU A 549 -13.60 0.63 -2.70
C LEU A 549 -12.90 1.99 -2.79
N VAL A 550 -12.88 2.60 -3.97
CA VAL A 550 -12.16 3.85 -4.20
C VAL A 550 -13.02 5.02 -3.72
N GLN A 551 -12.47 5.77 -2.77
CA GLN A 551 -13.11 6.96 -2.20
C GLN A 551 -12.31 8.20 -2.58
N ALA A 552 -12.99 9.24 -3.07
CA ALA A 552 -12.36 10.54 -3.19
C ALA A 552 -12.09 11.11 -1.79
N LEU A 553 -11.13 12.03 -1.70
CA LEU A 553 -10.79 12.62 -0.41
C LEU A 553 -11.94 13.50 0.08
N PRO A 554 -12.21 13.57 1.40
CA PRO A 554 -13.36 14.29 1.94
C PRO A 554 -13.46 15.77 1.55
N TYR A 555 -12.34 16.43 1.26
CA TYR A 555 -12.33 17.82 0.80
C TYR A 555 -12.63 17.97 -0.69
N GLN A 556 -12.55 16.89 -1.46
CA GLN A 556 -12.84 16.86 -2.89
C GLN A 556 -14.30 16.47 -3.11
N PHE A 557 -14.79 15.47 -2.38
CA PHE A 557 -16.17 15.01 -2.47
C PHE A 557 -16.73 14.76 -1.07
N ASP A 558 -17.88 15.38 -0.77
CA ASP A 558 -18.54 15.23 0.53
C ASP A 558 -18.80 13.74 0.81
N PRO A 559 -18.42 13.22 1.99
CA PRO A 559 -18.54 11.79 2.30
C PRO A 559 -19.97 11.25 2.21
N LEU A 560 -20.99 12.04 2.57
CA LEU A 560 -22.40 11.60 2.51
C LEU A 560 -22.87 11.53 1.06
N LEU A 561 -22.50 12.52 0.25
CA LEU A 561 -22.79 12.51 -1.19
C LEU A 561 -22.09 11.36 -1.93
N GLN A 562 -20.87 11.04 -1.50
CA GLN A 562 -20.13 9.92 -2.05
C GLN A 562 -20.71 8.56 -1.62
N GLU A 563 -21.15 8.43 -0.37
CA GLU A 563 -21.89 7.26 0.09
C GLU A 563 -23.21 7.09 -0.70
N GLU A 564 -23.94 8.19 -0.93
CA GLU A 564 -25.13 8.20 -1.80
C GLU A 564 -24.80 7.68 -3.21
N TRP A 565 -23.71 8.17 -3.82
CA TRP A 565 -23.23 7.68 -5.12
C TRP A 565 -23.00 6.15 -5.11
N HIS A 566 -22.23 5.64 -4.14
CA HIS A 566 -21.88 4.22 -4.04
C HIS A 566 -23.09 3.32 -3.80
N VAL A 567 -23.97 3.70 -2.87
CA VAL A 567 -25.07 2.84 -2.43
C VAL A 567 -26.25 2.89 -3.41
N LYS A 568 -26.57 4.09 -3.92
CA LYS A 568 -27.78 4.30 -4.71
C LYS A 568 -27.54 4.27 -6.22
N TYR A 569 -26.48 4.91 -6.71
CA TYR A 569 -26.33 5.16 -8.15
C TYR A 569 -25.35 4.22 -8.85
N VAL A 570 -24.31 3.71 -8.17
CA VAL A 570 -23.45 2.66 -8.75
C VAL A 570 -24.27 1.43 -9.19
N PRO A 571 -25.24 0.92 -8.41
CA PRO A 571 -26.14 -0.17 -8.88
C PRO A 571 -27.00 0.18 -10.09
N MET A 572 -27.22 1.47 -10.38
CA MET A 572 -27.98 1.90 -11.55
C MET A 572 -27.14 1.86 -12.82
N ILE A 573 -25.80 1.97 -12.73
CA ILE A 573 -24.89 2.04 -13.87
C ILE A 573 -24.26 0.70 -14.23
N MET A 574 -24.14 -0.23 -13.27
CA MET A 574 -23.50 -1.52 -13.45
C MET A 574 -24.13 -2.60 -12.57
N ASP A 575 -23.95 -3.86 -12.95
CA ASP A 575 -24.48 -4.98 -12.20
C ASP A 575 -23.78 -5.10 -10.84
N THR A 576 -24.56 -5.31 -9.78
CA THR A 576 -24.06 -5.44 -8.41
C THR A 576 -23.52 -6.83 -8.17
N VAL A 577 -22.39 -6.88 -7.46
CA VAL A 577 -21.79 -8.12 -6.98
C VAL A 577 -22.30 -8.34 -5.55
N ASP A 578 -22.52 -9.60 -5.16
CA ASP A 578 -22.93 -9.94 -3.80
C ASP A 578 -21.87 -9.47 -2.80
N GLU A 579 -22.24 -8.58 -1.87
CA GLU A 579 -21.33 -7.95 -0.90
C GLU A 579 -20.70 -8.94 0.09
N GLN A 580 -21.24 -10.16 0.19
CA GLN A 580 -20.67 -11.22 1.03
C GLN A 580 -19.52 -12.00 0.37
N LYS A 581 -19.36 -11.88 -0.96
CA LYS A 581 -18.30 -12.53 -1.74
C LYS A 581 -17.18 -11.54 -2.04
#